data_AF-A0A1G9XKC5-F1
#
_entry.id   AF-A0A1G9XKC5-F1
#
_cell.length_a   1.000
_cell.length_b   1.000
_cell.length_c   1.000
_cell.angle_alpha   90.00
_cell.angle_beta   90.00
_cell.angle_gamma   90.00
#
_symmetry.space_group_name_H-M   'P 1'
#
loop_
_entity.id
_entity.type
_entity.pdbx_description
1 polymer ?
#
loop_
_entity_poly.entity_id
_entity_poly.type
_entity_poly.pdbx_seq_one_letter_code
_entity_poly.pdbx_strand_id
1 'polypeptide(L)'
;MAAPPSNALAKWEKVRSFALGLPGAAEEFPWGDTVVKVNKKIFAFMGVTDGSHPLGVGVKLKDEALHAHALSCPGAEPSGYGLGKAGWVRIPLAGKGAPSAEVLCDWVEESYRAIATKKLIAELDGR
;
A
#
# COMPACT_ATOMS: atom_id res chain seq x y z
N MET A 1 -7.10 -1.16 -24.40
CA MET A 1 -6.36 -1.29 -23.11
C MET A 1 -6.68 -2.67 -22.55
N ALA A 2 -5.67 -3.45 -22.16
CA ALA A 2 -5.89 -4.80 -21.65
C ALA A 2 -6.34 -4.73 -20.19
N ALA A 3 -7.36 -5.50 -19.82
CA ALA A 3 -7.79 -5.62 -18.43
C ALA A 3 -6.60 -6.06 -17.55
N PRO A 4 -6.49 -5.56 -16.31
CA PRO A 4 -5.44 -5.99 -15.41
C PRO A 4 -5.48 -7.52 -15.24
N PRO A 5 -4.31 -8.19 -15.09
CA PRO A 5 -4.28 -9.63 -14.89
C PRO A 5 -5.05 -10.01 -13.63
N SER A 6 -5.91 -11.02 -13.70
CA SER A 6 -6.89 -11.39 -12.67
C SER A 6 -6.25 -11.61 -11.28
N ASN A 7 -5.02 -12.13 -11.25
CA ASN A 7 -4.27 -12.33 -10.00
C ASN A 7 -3.85 -11.00 -9.33
N ALA A 8 -3.49 -9.98 -10.12
CA ALA A 8 -3.12 -8.68 -9.57
C ALA A 8 -4.35 -7.96 -8.99
N LEU A 9 -5.52 -8.11 -9.62
CA LEU A 9 -6.78 -7.60 -9.09
C LEU A 9 -7.15 -8.28 -7.77
N ALA A 10 -7.06 -9.61 -7.70
CA ALA A 10 -7.32 -10.35 -6.47
C ALA A 10 -6.39 -9.95 -5.31
N LYS A 11 -5.09 -9.74 -5.60
CA LYS A 11 -4.15 -9.18 -4.61
C LYS A 11 -4.56 -7.79 -4.17
N TRP A 12 -4.92 -6.92 -5.11
CA TRP A 12 -5.36 -5.56 -4.84
C TRP A 12 -6.57 -5.52 -3.92
N GLU A 13 -7.61 -6.31 -4.21
CA GLU A 13 -8.83 -6.39 -3.41
C GLU A 13 -8.55 -6.92 -2.00
N LYS A 14 -7.67 -7.91 -1.87
CA LYS A 14 -7.28 -8.46 -0.57
C LYS A 14 -6.54 -7.42 0.29
N VAL A 15 -5.57 -6.72 -0.30
CA VAL A 15 -4.83 -5.64 0.39
C VAL A 15 -5.77 -4.49 0.75
N ARG A 16 -6.71 -4.13 -0.13
CA ARG A 16 -7.73 -3.10 0.12
C ARG A 16 -8.59 -3.45 1.31
N SER A 17 -9.13 -4.67 1.30
CA SER A 17 -10.00 -5.16 2.36
C SER A 17 -9.29 -5.19 3.71
N PHE A 18 -8.01 -5.59 3.72
CA PHE A 18 -7.18 -5.54 4.91
C PHE A 18 -6.96 -4.10 5.40
N ALA A 19 -6.55 -3.19 4.51
CA ALA A 19 -6.29 -1.79 4.84
C ALA A 19 -7.53 -1.10 5.43
N LEU A 20 -8.72 -1.38 4.88
CA LEU A 20 -9.99 -0.84 5.37
C LEU A 20 -10.48 -1.48 6.68
N GLY A 21 -9.96 -2.67 7.02
CA GLY A 21 -10.23 -3.31 8.31
C GLY A 21 -9.45 -2.70 9.47
N LEU A 22 -8.44 -1.88 9.18
CA LEU A 22 -7.62 -1.21 10.19
C LEU A 22 -8.41 -0.08 10.90
N PRO A 23 -8.15 0.14 12.20
CA PRO A 23 -8.95 1.06 12.97
C PRO A 23 -8.84 2.52 12.48
N GLY A 24 -9.98 3.15 12.23
CA GLY A 24 -10.02 4.52 11.69
C GLY A 24 -9.49 4.66 10.26
N ALA A 25 -9.35 3.57 9.52
CA ALA A 25 -9.06 3.59 8.10
C ALA A 25 -10.31 3.96 7.28
N ALA A 26 -10.12 4.78 6.27
CA ALA A 26 -11.16 5.19 5.33
C ALA A 26 -10.59 5.29 3.92
N GLU A 27 -11.37 4.87 2.94
CA GLU A 27 -11.04 5.04 1.53
C GLU A 27 -11.39 6.45 1.04
N GLU A 28 -10.54 7.01 0.19
CA GLU A 28 -10.81 8.27 -0.50
C GLU A 28 -10.22 8.26 -1.92
N PHE A 29 -10.70 9.17 -2.77
CA PHE A 29 -10.33 9.27 -4.18
C PHE A 29 -9.93 10.70 -4.58
N PRO A 30 -8.83 11.25 -4.03
CA PRO A 30 -8.46 12.66 -4.22
C PRO A 30 -8.18 13.06 -5.68
N TRP A 31 -7.69 12.13 -6.50
CA TRP A 31 -7.34 12.38 -7.92
C TRP A 31 -7.96 11.33 -8.87
N GLY A 32 -8.99 10.61 -8.41
CA GLY A 32 -9.50 9.41 -9.08
C GLY A 32 -8.72 8.13 -8.74
N ASP A 33 -7.53 8.25 -8.14
CA ASP A 33 -6.81 7.13 -7.53
C ASP A 33 -7.42 6.71 -6.20
N THR A 34 -7.48 5.41 -5.95
CA THR A 34 -7.88 4.86 -4.66
C THR A 34 -6.74 5.06 -3.65
N VAL A 35 -7.03 5.73 -2.53
CA VAL A 35 -6.10 5.84 -1.39
C VAL A 35 -6.81 5.47 -0.10
N VAL A 36 -6.05 4.91 0.85
CA VAL A 36 -6.54 4.62 2.20
C VAL A 36 -5.87 5.56 3.18
N LYS A 37 -6.71 6.21 3.99
CA LYS A 37 -6.33 7.21 4.97
C LYS A 37 -6.65 6.75 6.37
N VAL A 38 -5.80 7.14 7.31
CA VAL A 38 -6.05 7.06 8.76
C VAL A 38 -5.90 8.45 9.33
N ASN A 39 -6.89 8.91 10.10
CA ASN A 39 -6.89 10.24 10.72
C ASN A 39 -6.51 11.37 9.72
N LYS A 40 -7.18 11.39 8.56
CA LYS A 40 -6.97 12.35 7.46
C LYS A 40 -5.59 12.29 6.77
N LYS A 41 -4.75 11.30 7.08
CA LYS A 41 -3.43 11.09 6.46
C LYS A 41 -3.42 9.82 5.63
N ILE A 42 -2.86 9.87 4.42
CA ILE A 42 -2.72 8.70 3.55
C ILE A 42 -1.65 7.78 4.14
N PHE A 43 -1.96 6.48 4.25
CA PHE A 43 -1.00 5.45 4.62
C PHE A 43 -0.88 4.35 3.56
N ALA A 44 -1.85 4.18 2.67
CA ALA A 44 -1.74 3.28 1.54
C ALA A 44 -2.24 3.94 0.25
N PHE A 45 -1.45 3.88 -0.81
CA PHE A 45 -1.87 4.21 -2.16
C PHE A 45 -2.23 2.92 -2.88
N MET A 46 -3.43 2.85 -3.45
CA MET A 46 -3.90 1.67 -4.17
C MET A 46 -4.00 1.90 -5.67
N GLY A 47 -3.97 3.16 -6.12
CA GLY A 47 -4.01 3.54 -7.52
C GLY A 47 -5.36 3.27 -8.18
N VAL A 48 -5.36 3.12 -9.51
CA VAL A 48 -6.55 2.82 -10.33
C VAL A 48 -6.54 1.39 -10.86
N THR A 49 -7.71 0.75 -10.86
CA THR A 49 -7.92 -0.62 -11.38
C THR A 49 -8.43 -0.67 -12.81
N ASP A 50 -8.65 0.49 -13.44
CA ASP A 50 -9.20 0.65 -14.81
C ASP A 50 -8.27 0.13 -15.93
N GLY A 51 -7.04 -0.27 -15.60
CA GLY A 51 -6.05 -0.76 -16.59
C GLY A 51 -5.33 0.35 -17.33
N SER A 52 -5.62 1.62 -17.01
CA SER A 52 -4.88 2.80 -17.49
C SER A 52 -3.41 2.80 -17.03
N HIS A 53 -3.10 2.20 -15.88
CA HIS A 53 -1.74 2.04 -15.36
C HIS A 53 -1.53 0.66 -14.74
N PRO A 54 -0.27 0.18 -14.62
CA PRO A 54 0.04 -1.05 -13.89
C PRO A 54 -0.42 -0.95 -12.43
N LEU A 55 -1.15 -1.97 -11.97
CA LEU A 55 -1.57 -2.10 -10.59
C LEU A 55 -0.35 -2.12 -9.66
N GLY A 56 -0.41 -1.30 -8.62
CA GLY A 56 0.64 -1.21 -7.61
C GLY A 56 0.09 -0.68 -6.29
N VAL A 57 0.78 -1.01 -5.21
CA VAL A 57 0.48 -0.53 -3.86
C VAL A 57 1.64 0.35 -3.40
N GLY A 58 1.33 1.57 -2.99
CA GLY A 58 2.29 2.49 -2.38
C GLY A 58 2.16 2.48 -0.87
N VAL A 59 3.24 2.21 -0.17
CA VAL A 59 3.30 2.15 1.30
C VAL A 59 4.50 2.92 1.82
N LYS A 60 4.41 3.37 3.06
CA LYS A 60 5.48 4.08 3.75
C LYS A 60 6.19 3.14 4.72
N LEU A 61 7.39 2.72 4.35
CA LEU A 61 8.24 1.88 5.18
C LEU A 61 9.36 2.74 5.76
N LYS A 62 9.28 3.00 7.07
CA LYS A 62 10.30 3.75 7.82
C LYS A 62 11.48 2.88 8.25
N ASP A 63 11.22 1.59 8.49
CA ASP A 63 12.27 0.63 8.78
C ASP A 63 13.12 0.41 7.52
N GLU A 64 14.44 0.59 7.65
CA GLU A 64 15.37 0.49 6.53
C GLU A 64 15.41 -0.93 5.93
N ALA A 65 15.28 -1.96 6.76
CA ALA A 65 15.31 -3.34 6.28
C ALA A 65 14.04 -3.68 5.48
N LEU A 66 12.87 -3.27 5.96
CA LEU A 66 11.61 -3.42 5.21
C LEU A 66 11.60 -2.58 3.94
N HIS A 67 12.11 -1.35 3.99
CA HIS A 67 12.21 -0.50 2.81
C HIS A 67 13.12 -1.11 1.75
N ALA A 68 14.29 -1.62 2.14
CA ALA A 68 15.22 -2.30 1.24
C ALA A 68 14.62 -3.60 0.68
N HIS A 69 13.87 -4.35 1.50
CA HIS A 69 13.17 -5.56 1.05
C HIS A 69 12.09 -5.24 0.01
N ALA A 70 11.28 -4.21 0.25
CA ALA A 70 10.27 -3.77 -0.71
C ALA A 70 10.91 -3.30 -2.02
N LEU A 71 12.00 -2.53 -1.98
CA LEU A 71 12.73 -2.09 -3.18
C LEU A 71 13.45 -3.23 -3.91
N SER A 72 13.76 -4.33 -3.22
CA SER A 72 14.32 -5.52 -3.87
C SER A 72 13.29 -6.27 -4.72
N CYS A 73 11.99 -5.95 -4.60
CA CYS A 73 10.97 -6.55 -5.43
C CYS A 73 11.10 -6.09 -6.89
N PRO A 74 10.97 -7.00 -7.87
CA PRO A 74 11.06 -6.64 -9.28
C PRO A 74 10.02 -5.58 -9.68
N GLY A 75 10.50 -4.42 -10.14
CA GLY A 75 9.67 -3.29 -10.55
C GLY A 75 9.14 -2.44 -9.39
N ALA A 76 9.58 -2.67 -8.16
CA ALA A 76 9.35 -1.74 -7.06
C ALA A 76 10.25 -0.52 -7.19
N GLU A 77 9.69 0.65 -6.92
CA GLU A 77 10.37 1.93 -7.12
C GLU A 77 10.06 2.88 -5.97
N PRO A 78 11.01 3.73 -5.55
CA PRO A 78 10.73 4.79 -4.60
C PRO A 78 9.67 5.73 -5.20
N SER A 79 8.71 6.15 -4.38
CA SER A 79 7.65 7.04 -4.86
C SER A 79 8.22 8.40 -5.29
N GLY A 80 7.67 8.95 -6.38
CA GLY A 80 8.08 10.23 -6.95
C GLY A 80 7.84 11.44 -6.03
N TYR A 81 8.13 12.64 -6.54
CA TYR A 81 7.87 13.91 -5.83
C TYR A 81 8.52 14.04 -4.44
N GLY A 82 9.67 13.39 -4.23
CA GLY A 82 10.39 13.41 -2.95
C GLY A 82 9.78 12.50 -1.87
N LEU A 83 8.68 11.80 -2.15
CA LEU A 83 8.06 10.85 -1.23
C LEU A 83 8.97 9.65 -0.94
N GLY A 84 9.79 9.23 -1.91
CA GLY A 84 10.81 8.20 -1.72
C GLY A 84 11.77 8.50 -0.57
N LYS A 85 12.21 9.76 -0.44
CA LYS A 85 13.07 10.20 0.69
C LYS A 85 12.36 10.13 2.04
N ALA A 86 11.03 10.17 2.04
CA ALA A 86 10.21 10.02 3.23
C ALA A 86 9.88 8.55 3.54
N GLY A 87 10.42 7.59 2.81
CA GLY A 87 10.20 6.16 3.03
C GLY A 87 9.07 5.55 2.19
N TRP A 88 8.53 6.29 1.21
CA TRP A 88 7.46 5.75 0.36
C TRP A 88 8.01 4.92 -0.80
N VAL A 89 7.48 3.71 -0.94
CA VAL A 89 7.82 2.78 -2.02
C VAL A 89 6.54 2.35 -2.73
N ARG A 90 6.58 2.28 -4.05
CA ARG A 90 5.53 1.70 -4.88
C ARG A 90 5.93 0.30 -5.27
N ILE A 91 5.10 -0.68 -4.93
CA ILE A 91 5.32 -2.09 -5.24
C ILE A 91 4.31 -2.54 -6.30
N PRO A 92 4.75 -3.13 -7.43
CA PRO A 92 3.85 -3.65 -8.45
C PRO A 92 3.12 -4.92 -7.97
N LEU A 93 1.85 -5.05 -8.34
CA LEU A 93 1.03 -6.22 -8.02
C LEU A 93 1.07 -7.30 -9.12
N ALA A 94 1.48 -6.91 -10.32
CA ALA A 94 1.59 -7.77 -11.49
C ALA A 94 3.05 -8.09 -11.81
N GLY A 95 3.28 -9.22 -12.47
CA GLY A 95 4.61 -9.65 -12.92
C GLY A 95 5.19 -10.81 -12.11
N LYS A 96 6.21 -11.45 -12.69
CA LYS A 96 6.92 -12.58 -12.06
C LYS A 96 7.81 -12.04 -10.93
N GLY A 97 7.61 -12.55 -9.71
CA GLY A 97 8.31 -12.06 -8.52
C GLY A 97 7.61 -10.93 -7.77
N ALA A 98 6.41 -10.51 -8.20
CA ALA A 98 5.58 -9.61 -7.40
C ALA A 98 5.20 -10.27 -6.06
N PRO A 99 5.31 -9.56 -4.93
CA PRO A 99 5.08 -10.12 -3.60
C PRO A 99 3.67 -10.69 -3.43
N SER A 100 3.52 -11.59 -2.46
CA SER A 100 2.22 -12.15 -2.10
C SER A 100 1.33 -11.08 -1.47
N ALA A 101 0.02 -11.29 -1.51
CA ALA A 101 -0.92 -10.38 -0.84
C ALA A 101 -0.64 -10.27 0.67
N GLU A 102 -0.12 -11.34 1.29
CA GLU A 102 0.19 -11.38 2.73
C GLU A 102 1.35 -10.44 3.08
N VAL A 103 2.43 -10.48 2.30
CA VAL A 103 3.57 -9.56 2.47
C VAL A 103 3.14 -8.11 2.25
N LEU A 104 2.26 -7.87 1.26
CA LEU A 104 1.72 -6.55 1.01
C LEU A 104 0.85 -6.05 2.18
N CYS A 105 0.04 -6.93 2.79
CA CYS A 105 -0.75 -6.58 3.98
C CYS A 105 0.16 -6.20 5.16
N ASP A 106 1.23 -6.96 5.39
CA ASP A 106 2.22 -6.68 6.44
C ASP A 106 2.84 -5.28 6.25
N TRP A 107 3.28 -4.96 5.03
CA TRP A 107 3.80 -3.62 4.72
C TRP A 107 2.77 -2.51 4.82
N VAL A 108 1.50 -2.79 4.52
CA VAL A 108 0.40 -1.84 4.71
C VAL A 108 0.17 -1.58 6.19
N GLU A 109 0.25 -2.61 7.04
CA GLU A 109 0.16 -2.45 8.49
C GLU A 109 1.33 -1.61 9.03
N GLU A 110 2.55 -1.87 8.57
CA GLU A 110 3.74 -1.09 8.95
C GLU A 110 3.60 0.38 8.54
N SER A 111 3.08 0.62 7.33
CA SER A 111 2.74 1.97 6.89
C SER A 111 1.66 2.62 7.74
N TYR A 112 0.63 1.86 8.11
CA TYR A 112 -0.41 2.31 9.02
C TYR A 112 0.20 2.68 10.38
N ARG A 113 1.00 1.82 11.00
CA ARG A 113 1.71 2.09 12.28
C ARG A 113 2.62 3.32 12.17
N ALA A 114 3.20 3.57 11.00
CA ALA A 114 4.05 4.74 10.76
C ALA A 114 3.28 6.08 10.68
N ILE A 115 1.98 6.05 10.38
CA ILE A 115 1.13 7.23 10.12
C ILE A 115 0.03 7.43 11.17
N ALA A 116 -0.53 6.35 11.71
CA ALA A 116 -1.61 6.33 12.68
C ALA A 116 -1.19 6.96 14.01
N THR A 117 -2.18 7.36 14.81
CA THR A 117 -1.92 7.90 16.15
C THR A 117 -1.66 6.77 17.14
N LYS A 118 -0.96 7.07 18.23
CA LYS A 118 -0.71 6.09 19.31
C LYS A 118 -1.98 5.41 19.81
N LYS A 119 -3.11 6.14 19.85
CA LYS A 119 -4.42 5.60 20.24
C LYS A 119 -4.89 4.50 19.28
N LEU A 120 -4.80 4.74 17.98
CA LEU A 120 -5.23 3.80 16.96
C LEU A 120 -4.29 2.60 16.83
N ILE A 121 -3.00 2.79 17.11
CA ILE A 121 -2.03 1.69 17.20
C ILE A 121 -2.34 0.81 18.42
N ALA A 122 -2.65 1.40 19.58
CA ALA A 122 -3.04 0.63 20.75
C ALA A 122 -4.35 -0.15 20.55
N GLU A 123 -5.31 0.41 19.80
CA GLU A 123 -6.54 -0.29 19.42
C GLU A 123 -6.28 -1.47 18.46
N LEU A 124 -5.30 -1.32 17.55
CA LEU A 124 -4.86 -2.41 16.68
C LEU A 124 -4.18 -3.55 17.47
N ASP A 125 -3.31 -3.21 18.42
CA ASP A 125 -2.57 -4.19 19.25
C ASP A 125 -3.47 -4.94 20.25
N GLY A 126 -4.61 -4.33 20.61
CA GLY A 126 -5.59 -4.93 21.52
C GLY A 126 -6.62 -5.86 20.85
N ARG A 127 -6.54 -6.09 19.54
CA ARG A 127 -7.39 -7.05 18.80
C ARG A 127 -6.75 -8.43 18.77
#